data_AF-A0A527ZCZ4-F1
#
_entry.id   AF-A0A527ZCZ4-F1
#
_cell.length_a   1.000
_cell.length_b   1.000
_cell.length_c   1.000
_cell.angle_alpha   90.00
_cell.angle_beta   90.00
_cell.angle_gamma   90.00
#
_symmetry.space_group_name_H-M   'P 1'
#
loop_
_entity.id
_entity.type
_entity.pdbx_description
1 polymer ?
#
loop_
_entity_poly.entity_id
_entity_poly.type
_entity_poly.pdbx_seq_one_letter_code
_entity_poly.pdbx_strand_id
1 'polypeptide(L)'
;MATRPISPGDHDRIAKAIRAAESKTDGEIYCVVAHASDGYFFPAAFMATLAMLVVSLAVSYGLEAWWLSIRVPHFVIAQLLALASVLVLLWALPGLRIHLVPRRLRYQAAHANAIKQFLARNVHRTT
;
A
#
# COMPACT_ATOMS: atom_id res chain seq x y z
N MET A 1 -1.85 -19.13 -2.74
CA MET A 1 -0.74 -18.53 -1.97
C MET A 1 -0.96 -18.92 -0.52
N ALA A 2 -0.19 -19.88 0.01
CA ALA A 2 -0.43 -20.45 1.33
C ALA A 2 -0.12 -19.42 2.42
N THR A 3 -1.10 -19.12 3.26
CA THR A 3 -0.95 -18.27 4.44
C THR A 3 0.06 -18.93 5.38
N ARG A 4 1.17 -18.24 5.70
CA ARG A 4 1.99 -18.64 6.84
C ARG A 4 1.19 -18.30 8.10
N PRO A 5 0.71 -19.29 8.87
CA PRO A 5 0.03 -19.00 10.10
C PRO A 5 1.00 -18.37 11.09
N ILE A 6 0.48 -17.47 11.93
CA ILE A 6 1.18 -16.91 13.08
C ILE A 6 1.74 -18.05 13.94
N SER A 7 2.99 -17.92 14.40
CA SER A 7 3.59 -18.96 15.24
C SER A 7 2.83 -19.08 16.56
N PRO A 8 2.73 -20.29 17.15
CA PRO A 8 2.06 -20.46 18.45
C PRO A 8 2.65 -19.56 19.55
N GLY A 9 3.96 -19.34 19.54
CA GLY A 9 4.63 -18.47 20.50
C GLY A 9 4.27 -16.99 20.33
N ASP A 10 4.13 -16.51 19.09
CA ASP A 10 3.65 -15.15 18.82
C ASP A 10 2.18 -15.00 19.19
N HIS A 11 1.37 -16.03 18.96
CA HIS A 11 -0.04 -16.05 19.35
C HIS A 11 -0.20 -15.90 20.87
N ASP A 12 0.56 -16.67 21.65
CA ASP A 12 0.56 -16.56 23.11
C ASP A 12 1.05 -15.20 23.59
N ARG A 13 2.05 -14.61 22.92
CA ARG A 13 2.54 -13.27 23.25
C ARG A 13 1.47 -12.21 23.02
N ILE A 14 0.76 -12.29 21.90
CA ILE A 14 -0.34 -11.37 21.58
C ILE A 14 -1.50 -11.56 22.56
N ALA A 15 -1.90 -12.80 22.85
CA ALA A 15 -2.97 -13.10 23.80
C ALA A 15 -2.66 -12.58 25.21
N LYS A 16 -1.42 -12.74 25.70
CA LYS A 16 -0.99 -12.18 26.99
C LYS A 16 -1.04 -10.65 27.00
N ALA A 17 -0.58 -10.01 25.92
CA ALA A 17 -0.62 -8.55 25.80
C ALA A 17 -2.06 -8.01 25.78
N ILE A 18 -2.96 -8.69 25.07
CA ILE A 18 -4.40 -8.36 25.06
C ILE A 18 -4.98 -8.45 26.47
N ARG A 19 -4.79 -9.58 27.17
CA ARG A 19 -5.30 -9.77 28.53
C ARG A 19 -4.77 -8.71 29.52
N ALA A 20 -3.50 -8.34 29.41
CA ALA A 20 -2.90 -7.31 30.26
C ALA A 20 -3.39 -5.89 29.95
N ALA A 21 -3.86 -5.64 28.72
CA ALA A 21 -4.50 -4.40 28.35
C ALA A 21 -5.96 -4.37 28.84
N GLU A 22 -6.73 -5.44 28.58
CA GLU A 22 -8.11 -5.61 29.05
C GLU A 22 -8.22 -5.55 30.58
N SER A 23 -7.22 -6.01 31.33
CA SER A 23 -7.25 -5.86 32.81
C SER A 23 -7.27 -4.40 33.29
N LYS A 24 -7.06 -3.42 32.41
CA LYS A 24 -7.06 -1.98 32.72
C LYS A 24 -8.27 -1.25 32.12
N THR A 25 -9.15 -1.94 31.40
CA THR A 25 -10.29 -1.33 30.68
C THR A 25 -11.46 -2.30 30.61
N ASP A 26 -12.70 -1.81 30.72
CA ASP A 26 -13.89 -2.66 30.54
C ASP A 26 -14.18 -3.02 29.06
N GLY A 27 -13.31 -2.63 28.13
CA GLY A 27 -13.44 -2.94 26.71
C GLY A 27 -12.81 -4.27 26.30
N GLU A 28 -13.45 -4.96 25.37
CA GLU A 28 -12.92 -6.17 24.71
C GLU A 28 -12.02 -5.81 23.52
N ILE A 29 -10.88 -6.49 23.39
CA ILE A 29 -9.89 -6.23 22.34
C ILE A 29 -9.81 -7.43 21.38
N TYR A 30 -10.27 -7.22 20.15
CA TYR A 30 -10.17 -8.21 19.08
C TYR A 30 -9.00 -7.93 18.13
N CYS A 31 -8.05 -8.87 18.03
CA CYS A 31 -6.89 -8.75 17.14
C CYS A 31 -7.07 -9.57 15.86
N VAL A 32 -6.87 -8.93 14.71
CA VAL A 32 -6.91 -9.57 13.38
C VAL A 32 -5.55 -9.46 12.72
N VAL A 33 -4.99 -10.60 12.32
CA VAL A 33 -3.75 -10.67 11.54
C VAL A 33 -4.10 -11.03 10.09
N ALA A 34 -3.85 -10.10 9.18
CA ALA A 34 -4.08 -10.27 7.75
C ALA A 34 -2.80 -9.98 6.95
N HIS A 35 -2.54 -10.74 5.89
CA HIS A 35 -1.36 -10.56 5.04
C HIS A 35 -1.37 -9.23 4.27
N ALA A 36 -2.54 -8.75 3.87
CA ALA A 36 -2.74 -7.44 3.26
C ALA A 36 -4.11 -6.90 3.69
N SER A 37 -4.21 -5.58 3.91
CA SER A 37 -5.49 -4.94 4.20
C SER A 37 -6.24 -4.54 2.92
N ASP A 38 -5.53 -4.37 1.80
CA ASP A 38 -6.10 -4.00 0.50
C ASP A 38 -5.12 -4.31 -0.65
N GLY A 39 -5.63 -4.32 -1.89
CA GLY A 39 -4.85 -4.37 -3.12
C GLY A 39 -4.26 -3.00 -3.42
N TYR A 40 -3.15 -2.64 -2.76
CA TYR A 40 -2.45 -1.34 -2.89
C TYR A 40 -1.93 -0.98 -4.30
N PHE A 41 -2.37 -1.67 -5.35
CA PHE A 41 -1.98 -1.44 -6.74
C PHE A 41 -2.42 -0.06 -7.25
N PHE A 42 -3.69 0.33 -7.03
CA PHE A 42 -4.20 1.59 -7.58
C PHE A 42 -3.51 2.83 -6.99
N PRO A 43 -3.35 2.96 -5.65
CA PRO A 43 -2.60 4.07 -5.08
C PRO A 43 -1.12 4.09 -5.50
N ALA A 44 -0.49 2.91 -5.61
CA ALA A 44 0.90 2.82 -6.07
C ALA A 44 1.05 3.26 -7.54
N ALA A 45 0.14 2.82 -8.43
CA ALA A 45 0.14 3.20 -9.84
C ALA A 45 -0.10 4.70 -10.03
N PHE A 46 -1.02 5.29 -9.26
CA PHE A 46 -1.27 6.72 -9.30
C PHE A 46 -0.02 7.54 -8.88
N MET A 47 0.58 7.20 -7.74
CA MET A 47 1.79 7.88 -7.25
C MET A 47 2.96 7.71 -8.22
N ALA A 48 3.15 6.52 -8.79
CA ALA A 48 4.20 6.27 -9.76
C ALA A 48 3.99 7.05 -11.07
N THR A 49 2.73 7.17 -11.54
CA THR A 49 2.39 7.96 -12.72
C THR A 49 2.65 9.45 -12.48
N LEU A 50 2.27 9.97 -11.31
CA LEU A 50 2.53 11.36 -10.95
C LEU A 50 4.03 11.67 -10.89
N ALA A 51 4.81 10.80 -10.22
CA ALA A 51 6.26 10.94 -10.14
C ALA A 51 6.90 10.91 -11.54
N MET A 52 6.45 10.01 -12.41
CA MET A 52 6.92 9.89 -13.77
C MET A 52 6.62 11.16 -14.61
N LEU A 53 5.44 11.78 -14.44
CA LEU A 53 5.13 13.05 -15.11
C LEU A 53 6.04 14.19 -14.64
N VAL A 54 6.32 14.28 -13.34
CA VAL A 54 7.24 15.28 -12.78
C VAL A 54 8.66 15.09 -13.32
N VAL A 55 9.14 13.84 -13.37
CA VAL A 55 10.45 13.51 -13.94
C VAL A 55 10.48 13.83 -15.43
N SER A 56 9.42 13.50 -16.19
CA SER A 56 9.32 13.82 -17.62
C SER A 56 9.43 15.33 -17.86
N LEU A 57 8.75 16.13 -17.04
CA LEU A 57 8.81 17.58 -17.13
C LEU A 57 10.24 18.10 -16.85
N ALA A 58 10.89 17.61 -15.80
CA ALA A 58 12.26 18.00 -15.47
C ALA A 58 13.25 17.63 -16.59
N VAL A 59 13.10 16.44 -17.19
CA VAL A 59 13.91 15.99 -18.32
C VAL A 59 13.67 16.88 -19.55
N SER A 60 12.43 17.28 -19.82
CA SER A 60 12.10 18.17 -20.93
C SER A 60 12.80 19.52 -20.80
N TYR A 61 12.77 20.14 -19.61
CA TYR A 61 13.49 21.39 -19.36
C TYR A 61 15.01 21.23 -19.46
N GLY A 62 15.55 20.09 -19.01
CA GLY A 62 16.99 19.80 -19.11
C GLY A 62 17.46 19.65 -20.56
N LEU A 63 16.67 18.96 -21.40
CA LEU A 63 16.94 18.80 -22.83
C LEU A 63 16.93 20.15 -23.56
N GLU A 64 15.97 21.01 -23.24
CA GLU A 64 15.89 22.37 -23.78
C GLU A 64 17.10 23.21 -23.38
N ALA A 65 17.50 23.15 -22.11
CA ALA A 65 18.69 23.85 -21.60
C ALA A 65 20.00 23.39 -22.27
N TRP A 66 20.06 22.14 -22.75
CA TRP A 66 21.21 21.57 -23.45
C TRP A 66 21.12 21.68 -24.98
N TRP A 67 20.15 22.44 -25.51
CA TRP A 67 19.93 22.61 -26.95
C TRP A 67 19.68 21.30 -27.72
N LEU A 68 19.29 20.23 -27.03
CA LEU A 68 19.01 18.92 -27.60
C LEU A 68 17.58 18.89 -28.14
N SER A 69 17.44 19.05 -29.45
CA SER A 69 16.14 19.01 -30.12
C SER A 69 15.68 17.57 -30.35
N ILE A 70 14.80 17.07 -29.48
CA ILE A 70 14.07 15.82 -29.69
C ILE A 70 12.75 16.12 -30.38
N ARG A 71 12.42 15.35 -31.42
CA ARG A 71 11.13 15.45 -32.10
C ARG A 71 10.01 15.02 -31.13
N VAL A 72 8.99 15.88 -30.97
CA VAL A 72 7.84 15.66 -30.06
C VAL A 72 7.25 14.24 -30.13
N PRO A 73 7.06 13.61 -31.32
CA PRO A 73 6.54 12.24 -31.38
C PRO A 73 7.40 11.20 -30.64
N HIS A 74 8.74 11.33 -30.71
CA HIS A 74 9.65 10.39 -30.06
C HIS A 74 9.61 10.55 -28.53
N PHE A 75 9.48 11.79 -28.05
CA PHE A 75 9.32 12.08 -26.63
C PHE A 75 8.03 11.47 -26.07
N VAL A 76 6.92 11.62 -26.78
CA VAL A 76 5.63 11.03 -26.38
C VAL A 76 5.70 9.50 -26.36
N ILE A 77 6.32 8.86 -27.37
CA ILE A 77 6.51 7.41 -27.39
C ILE A 77 7.36 6.94 -26.21
N ALA A 78 8.47 7.63 -25.92
CA ALA A 78 9.33 7.30 -24.77
C ALA A 78 8.57 7.44 -23.45
N GLN A 79 7.74 8.47 -23.31
CA GLN A 79 6.89 8.65 -22.14
C GLN A 79 5.88 7.49 -22.01
N LEU A 80 5.19 7.10 -23.09
CA LEU A 80 4.26 5.96 -23.05
C LEU A 80 4.95 4.65 -22.68
N LEU A 81 6.14 4.39 -23.24
CA LEU A 81 6.94 3.20 -22.92
C LEU A 81 7.42 3.19 -21.47
N ALA A 82 7.84 4.34 -20.94
CA ALA A 82 8.24 4.47 -19.55
C ALA A 82 7.05 4.22 -18.60
N LEU A 83 5.86 4.75 -18.92
CA LEU A 83 4.65 4.49 -18.13
C LEU A 83 4.28 3.00 -18.15
N ALA A 84 4.25 2.38 -19.34
CA ALA A 84 3.96 0.97 -19.50
C ALA A 84 4.95 0.10 -18.70
N SER A 85 6.24 0.43 -18.75
CA SER A 85 7.30 -0.27 -18.00
C SER A 85 7.09 -0.18 -16.49
N VAL A 86 6.73 1.00 -15.98
CA VAL A 86 6.42 1.20 -14.55
C VAL A 86 5.21 0.39 -14.13
N LEU A 87 4.14 0.36 -14.94
CA LEU A 87 2.94 -0.43 -14.65
C LEU A 87 3.22 -1.94 -14.65
N VAL A 88 4.00 -2.43 -15.62
CA VAL A 88 4.45 -3.83 -15.66
C VAL A 88 5.30 -4.17 -14.44
N LEU A 89 6.21 -3.28 -14.03
CA LEU A 89 7.03 -3.48 -12.84
C LEU A 89 6.19 -3.55 -11.56
N LEU A 90 5.21 -2.65 -11.41
CA LEU A 90 4.26 -2.68 -10.30
C LEU A 90 3.41 -3.94 -10.31
N TRP A 91 3.03 -4.44 -11.49
CA TRP A 91 2.29 -5.68 -11.61
C TRP A 91 3.14 -6.89 -11.22
N ALA A 92 4.36 -7.00 -11.75
CA ALA A 92 5.28 -8.12 -11.51
C ALA A 92 5.85 -8.17 -10.08
N LEU A 93 6.07 -7.02 -9.45
CA LEU A 93 6.69 -6.90 -8.12
C LEU A 93 5.70 -6.33 -7.08
N PRO A 94 4.83 -7.17 -6.48
CA PRO A 94 3.88 -6.71 -5.47
C PRO A 94 4.55 -6.12 -4.22
N GLY A 95 5.80 -6.48 -3.94
CA GLY A 95 6.60 -5.90 -2.86
C GLY A 95 6.94 -4.41 -3.04
N LEU A 96 7.04 -3.91 -4.28
CA LEU A 96 7.29 -2.48 -4.52
C LEU A 96 6.05 -1.62 -4.23
N ARG A 97 4.85 -2.19 -4.40
CA ARG A 97 3.58 -1.46 -4.25
C ARG A 97 3.50 -0.77 -2.89
N ILE A 98 3.89 -1.48 -1.83
CA ILE A 98 3.74 -0.99 -0.45
C ILE A 98 4.75 0.09 -0.06
N HIS A 99 5.85 0.22 -0.81
CA HIS A 99 6.86 1.26 -0.60
C HIS A 99 6.43 2.58 -1.26
N LEU A 100 5.75 2.50 -2.40
CA LEU A 100 5.21 3.65 -3.13
C LEU A 100 3.92 4.20 -2.52
N VAL A 101 3.23 3.44 -1.68
CA VAL A 101 2.02 3.90 -1.00
C VAL A 101 2.38 4.68 0.27
N PRO A 102 1.92 5.94 0.43
CA PRO A 102 2.18 6.72 1.63
C PRO A 102 1.57 6.06 2.87
N ARG A 103 2.26 6.20 4.01
CA ARG A 103 1.91 5.52 5.28
C ARG A 103 0.46 5.79 5.70
N ARG A 104 -0.07 7.00 5.46
CA ARG A 104 -1.46 7.37 5.82
C ARG A 104 -2.51 6.47 5.15
N LEU A 105 -2.36 6.19 3.85
CA LEU A 105 -3.28 5.30 3.12
C LEU A 105 -3.20 3.87 3.64
N ARG A 106 -2.00 3.41 4.04
CA ARG A 106 -1.82 2.09 4.65
C ARG A 106 -2.58 1.97 5.97
N TYR A 107 -2.50 2.99 6.83
CA TYR A 107 -3.24 3.01 8.10
C TYR A 107 -4.76 3.08 7.90
N GLN A 108 -5.23 3.90 6.96
CA GLN A 108 -6.67 3.97 6.64
C GLN A 108 -7.21 2.63 6.13
N ALA A 109 -6.50 1.98 5.21
CA ALA A 109 -6.90 0.67 4.69
C ALA A 109 -6.90 -0.41 5.80
N ALA A 110 -5.90 -0.39 6.69
CA ALA A 110 -5.85 -1.30 7.83
C ALA A 110 -7.02 -1.07 8.81
N HIS A 111 -7.31 0.20 9.13
CA HIS A 111 -8.42 0.57 10.00
C HIS A 111 -9.77 0.19 9.40
N ALA A 112 -9.99 0.46 8.11
CA ALA A 112 -11.22 0.08 7.43
C ALA A 112 -11.43 -1.45 7.42
N ASN A 113 -10.36 -2.22 7.20
CA ASN A 113 -10.46 -3.68 7.26
C ASN A 113 -10.71 -4.18 8.69
N ALA A 114 -10.07 -3.58 9.70
CA ALA A 114 -10.32 -3.89 11.10
C ALA A 114 -11.78 -3.61 11.49
N ILE A 115 -12.35 -2.47 11.08
CA ILE A 115 -13.78 -2.17 11.30
C ILE A 115 -14.67 -3.19 10.61
N LYS A 116 -14.38 -3.56 9.35
CA LYS A 116 -15.17 -4.59 8.64
C LYS A 116 -15.15 -5.93 9.39
N GLN A 117 -14.00 -6.33 9.93
CA GLN A 117 -13.88 -7.58 10.71
C GLN A 117 -14.57 -7.48 12.07
N PHE A 118 -14.50 -6.32 12.73
CA PHE A 118 -15.23 -6.04 13.96
C PHE A 118 -16.74 -6.13 13.73
N LEU A 119 -17.24 -5.49 12.67
CA LEU A 119 -18.64 -5.51 12.24
C LEU A 119 -19.11 -6.93 11.86
N ALA A 120 -18.32 -7.65 11.07
CA ALA A 120 -18.66 -9.01 10.64
C ALA A 120 -18.71 -10.02 11.80
N ARG A 121 -18.03 -9.75 12.92
CA ARG A 121 -17.98 -10.64 14.09
C ARG A 121 -19.02 -10.30 15.16
N ASN A 122 -19.93 -9.34 14.94
CA ASN A 122 -21.05 -8.99 15.83
C ASN A 122 -20.65 -8.65 17.29
N VAL A 123 -19.42 -8.21 17.56
CA VAL A 123 -18.93 -7.87 18.92
C VAL A 123 -19.61 -6.60 19.49
N HIS A 124 -20.43 -5.93 18.70
CA HIS A 124 -21.28 -4.79 19.08
C HIS A 124 -22.61 -5.25 19.69
N ARG A 125 -22.80 -6.56 19.88
CA ARG A 125 -23.85 -7.17 20.70
C ARG A 125 -23.25 -7.79 21.96
N THR A 126 -22.53 -7.02 22.75
CA THR A 126 -22.34 -7.35 24.17
C THR A 126 -23.53 -6.75 24.92
N THR A 127 -24.48 -7.58 25.31
CA THR A 127 -25.44 -7.29 26.39
C THR A 127 -24.71 -7.16 27.71
#